data_AF-A0A5J4TLR0-F1
#
_entry.id   AF-A0A5J4TLR0-F1
#
_cell.length_a   1.000
_cell.length_b   1.000
_cell.length_c   1.000
_cell.angle_alpha   90.00
_cell.angle_beta   90.00
_cell.angle_gamma   90.00
#
_symmetry.space_group_name_H-M   'P 1'
#
loop_
_entity.id
_entity.type
_entity.pdbx_description
1 polymer ?
#
loop_
_entity_poly.entity_id
_entity_poly.type
_entity_poly.pdbx_seq_one_letter_code
_entity_poly.pdbx_strand_id
1 'polypeptide(L)'
;SATASGGTLHFMAPELLIPLASPPDFSNDPKPKARQTVAVDIWALGILIYQLLVLKHPFIGDLEQPKSITDKMMIQRILNDEPQELPAHFPESLRNLIKRMLLKNPTQRITAEQILNIPEVAARLQKK
;
A
#
# COMPACT_ATOMS: atom_id res chain seq x y z
N SER A 1 -23.97 -3.21 -1.50
CA SER A 1 -23.22 -4.07 -2.43
C SER A 1 -21.81 -3.53 -2.58
N ALA A 2 -20.87 -4.02 -1.76
CA ALA A 2 -19.47 -3.64 -1.88
C ALA A 2 -18.82 -4.55 -2.93
N THR A 3 -18.57 -4.01 -4.12
CA THR A 3 -17.83 -4.68 -5.18
C THR A 3 -16.34 -4.71 -4.81
N ALA A 4 -15.97 -5.52 -3.82
CA ALA A 4 -14.60 -5.94 -3.62
C ALA A 4 -14.38 -7.20 -4.45
N SER A 5 -14.27 -7.03 -5.77
CA SER A 5 -13.59 -8.01 -6.60
C SER A 5 -12.15 -8.12 -6.07
N GLY A 6 -11.65 -9.34 -5.84
CA GLY A 6 -10.35 -9.58 -5.17
C GLY A 6 -9.17 -8.77 -5.72
N GLY A 7 -9.23 -8.32 -6.98
CA GLY A 7 -8.26 -7.40 -7.58
C GLY A 7 -8.06 -6.07 -6.84
N THR A 8 -9.13 -5.46 -6.30
CA THR A 8 -9.04 -4.15 -5.61
C THR A 8 -8.37 -4.27 -4.24
N LEU A 9 -8.48 -5.43 -3.59
CA LEU A 9 -7.94 -5.66 -2.24
C LEU A 9 -6.42 -5.52 -2.20
N HIS A 10 -5.72 -5.90 -3.28
CA HIS A 10 -4.27 -5.83 -3.37
C HIS A 10 -3.71 -4.41 -3.22
N PHE A 11 -4.50 -3.39 -3.53
CA PHE A 11 -4.10 -1.98 -3.43
C PHE A 11 -4.55 -1.30 -2.14
N MET A 12 -5.25 -2.01 -1.24
CA MET A 12 -5.89 -1.38 -0.08
C MET A 12 -4.93 -1.00 1.05
N ALA A 13 -5.20 0.19 1.59
CA ALA A 13 -4.80 0.74 2.89
C ALA A 13 -4.82 -0.27 4.06
N PRO A 14 -3.79 -0.49 4.92
CA PRO A 14 -3.96 -1.20 6.18
C PRO A 14 -5.15 -0.66 7.01
N GLU A 15 -5.28 0.66 7.09
CA GLU A 15 -6.38 1.33 7.80
C GLU A 15 -7.78 1.07 7.21
N LEU A 16 -7.87 0.68 5.94
CA LEU A 16 -9.13 0.28 5.31
C LEU A 16 -9.45 -1.21 5.55
N LEU A 17 -8.43 -2.01 5.85
CA LEU A 17 -8.55 -3.46 6.06
C LEU A 17 -8.80 -3.83 7.53
N ILE A 18 -8.39 -3.00 8.49
CA ILE A 18 -8.64 -3.23 9.93
C ILE A 18 -10.12 -3.56 10.21
N PRO A 19 -11.12 -2.80 9.70
CA PRO A 19 -12.52 -3.13 9.94
C PRO A 19 -12.97 -4.48 9.36
N LEU A 20 -12.27 -4.98 8.33
CA LEU A 20 -12.57 -6.26 7.68
C LEU A 20 -11.91 -7.44 8.42
N ALA A 21 -10.81 -7.19 9.13
CA ALA A 21 -10.09 -8.19 9.91
C ALA A 21 -10.68 -8.39 11.31
N SER A 22 -11.37 -7.38 11.84
CA SER A 22 -12.02 -7.44 13.15
C SER A 22 -13.26 -8.34 13.15
N PRO A 23 -13.55 -9.06 14.26
CA PRO A 23 -14.78 -9.82 14.40
C PRO A 23 -16.03 -8.94 14.24
N PRO A 24 -17.18 -9.53 13.89
CA PRO A 24 -18.44 -8.79 13.82
C PRO A 24 -18.73 -8.19 15.20
N ASP A 25 -18.51 -6.89 15.30
CA ASP A 25 -18.93 -6.14 16.46
C ASP A 25 -20.48 -6.13 16.51
N PHE A 26 -21.02 -6.72 17.57
CA PHE A 26 -22.46 -6.79 17.84
C PHE A 26 -22.97 -5.54 18.59
N SER A 27 -22.09 -4.58 18.90
CA SER A 27 -22.52 -3.27 19.39
C SER A 27 -23.26 -2.51 18.28
N ASN A 28 -24.34 -1.82 18.65
CA ASN A 28 -25.10 -0.95 17.74
C ASN A 28 -24.42 0.41 17.52
N ASP A 29 -23.14 0.54 17.89
CA ASP A 29 -22.42 1.79 17.75
C ASP A 29 -22.13 2.10 16.27
N PRO A 30 -22.26 3.36 15.84
CA PRO A 30 -21.92 3.75 14.47
C PRO A 30 -20.44 3.47 14.22
N LYS A 31 -20.14 2.42 13.44
CA LYS A 31 -18.76 2.15 13.01
C LYS A 31 -18.22 3.35 12.25
N PRO A 32 -17.00 3.84 12.56
CA PRO A 32 -16.36 4.84 11.73
C PRO A 32 -16.26 4.30 10.32
N LYS A 33 -16.91 4.97 9.36
CA LYS A 33 -16.81 4.61 7.94
C LYS A 33 -15.34 4.68 7.56
N ALA A 34 -14.81 3.59 6.98
CA ALA A 34 -13.49 3.57 6.38
C ALA A 34 -13.39 4.76 5.42
N ARG A 35 -12.61 5.78 5.81
CA ARG A 35 -12.57 7.06 5.11
C ARG A 35 -11.48 6.97 4.05
N GLN A 36 -11.86 7.17 2.80
CA GLN A 36 -10.85 7.42 1.77
C GLN A 36 -10.14 8.72 2.11
N THR A 37 -8.81 8.66 2.19
CA THR A 37 -7.93 9.79 2.50
C THR A 37 -6.79 9.82 1.51
N VAL A 38 -6.15 10.97 1.35
CA VAL A 38 -4.97 11.10 0.50
C VAL A 38 -3.88 10.09 0.89
N ALA A 39 -3.74 9.76 2.18
CA ALA A 39 -2.78 8.76 2.63
C ALA A 39 -3.06 7.36 2.04
N VAL A 40 -4.33 6.97 1.89
CA VAL A 40 -4.70 5.70 1.25
C VAL A 40 -4.27 5.69 -0.22
N ASP A 41 -4.44 6.81 -0.93
CA ASP A 41 -4.00 6.92 -2.33
C ASP A 41 -2.48 6.81 -2.46
N ILE A 42 -1.72 7.38 -1.53
CA ILE A 42 -0.25 7.25 -1.49
C ILE A 42 0.17 5.79 -1.31
N TRP A 43 -0.53 5.03 -0.48
CA TRP A 43 -0.26 3.60 -0.33
C TRP A 43 -0.51 2.85 -1.64
N ALA A 44 -1.69 3.04 -2.24
CA ALA A 44 -2.06 2.39 -3.50
C ALA A 44 -1.05 2.72 -4.61
N LEU A 45 -0.59 3.98 -4.67
CA LEU A 45 0.47 4.41 -5.57
C LEU A 45 1.81 3.69 -5.28
N GLY A 46 2.17 3.51 -4.02
CA GLY A 46 3.37 2.75 -3.63
C GLY A 46 3.32 1.30 -4.11
N ILE A 47 2.18 0.63 -3.94
CA ILE A 47 1.95 -0.73 -4.46
C ILE A 47 2.10 -0.75 -5.98
N LEU A 48 1.45 0.19 -6.66
CA LEU A 48 1.47 0.28 -8.12
C LEU A 48 2.89 0.51 -8.66
N ILE A 49 3.64 1.46 -8.10
CA ILE A 49 5.01 1.74 -8.51
C ILE A 49 5.89 0.51 -8.30
N TYR A 50 5.78 -0.16 -7.14
CA TYR A 50 6.53 -1.39 -6.90
C TYR A 50 6.22 -2.45 -7.97
N GLN A 51 4.94 -2.69 -8.26
CA GLN A 51 4.52 -3.64 -9.30
C GLN A 51 5.03 -3.25 -10.69
N LEU A 52 5.07 -1.97 -11.03
CA LEU A 52 5.62 -1.52 -12.33
C LEU A 52 7.12 -1.79 -12.45
N LEU A 53 7.87 -1.75 -11.34
CA LEU A 53 9.32 -1.93 -11.34
C LEU A 53 9.74 -3.39 -11.38
N VAL A 54 9.05 -4.27 -10.64
CA VAL A 54 9.47 -5.68 -10.47
C VAL A 54 8.42 -6.70 -10.86
N LEU A 55 7.24 -6.29 -11.32
CA LEU A 55 6.12 -7.14 -11.75
C LEU A 55 5.62 -8.12 -10.67
N LYS A 56 5.90 -7.81 -9.39
CA LYS A 56 5.51 -8.59 -8.21
C LYS A 56 4.80 -7.70 -7.20
N HIS A 57 3.99 -8.30 -6.33
CA HIS A 57 3.35 -7.58 -5.23
C HIS A 57 4.31 -7.51 -4.03
N PRO A 58 4.44 -6.37 -3.32
CA PRO A 58 5.39 -6.24 -2.21
C PRO A 58 5.07 -7.11 -0.97
N PHE A 59 3.93 -7.80 -0.95
CA PHE A 59 3.49 -8.68 0.15
C PHE A 59 3.30 -10.14 -0.30
N ILE A 60 3.80 -10.49 -1.49
CA ILE A 60 3.79 -11.86 -2.01
C ILE A 60 5.24 -12.25 -2.21
N GLY A 61 5.68 -13.33 -1.56
CA GLY A 61 7.06 -13.79 -1.62
C GLY A 61 7.47 -14.23 -3.03
N ASP A 62 8.77 -14.18 -3.30
CA ASP A 62 9.31 -14.39 -4.65
C ASP A 62 8.99 -15.75 -5.29
N LEU A 63 8.79 -16.77 -4.46
CA LEU A 63 8.50 -18.15 -4.88
C LEU A 63 7.00 -18.47 -4.83
N GLU A 64 6.16 -17.54 -4.38
CA GLU A 64 4.74 -17.78 -4.20
C GLU A 64 3.96 -17.47 -5.47
N GLN A 65 3.02 -18.35 -5.81
CA GLN A 65 2.10 -18.13 -6.92
C GLN A 65 0.99 -17.18 -6.46
N PRO A 66 0.73 -16.04 -7.14
CA PRO A 66 -0.29 -15.08 -6.73
C PRO A 66 -1.70 -15.71 -6.57
N LYS A 67 -2.02 -16.71 -7.40
CA LYS A 67 -3.30 -17.44 -7.36
C LYS A 67 -3.50 -18.28 -6.10
N SER A 68 -2.44 -18.57 -5.35
CA SER A 68 -2.50 -19.36 -4.11
C SER A 68 -2.74 -18.50 -2.87
N ILE A 69 -2.68 -17.17 -2.99
CA ILE A 69 -2.88 -16.25 -1.87
C ILE A 69 -4.37 -15.93 -1.74
N THR A 70 -4.96 -16.32 -0.61
CA THR A 70 -6.35 -15.95 -0.27
C THR A 70 -6.44 -14.50 0.20
N ASP A 71 -7.62 -13.88 0.05
CA ASP A 71 -7.87 -12.53 0.56
C ASP A 71 -7.55 -12.39 2.06
N LYS A 72 -7.88 -13.41 2.86
CA LYS A 72 -7.57 -13.43 4.30
C LYS A 72 -6.06 -13.41 4.56
N MET A 73 -5.29 -14.21 3.82
CA MET A 73 -3.82 -14.19 3.92
C MET A 73 -3.28 -12.83 3.50
N MET A 74 -3.78 -12.29 2.40
CA MET A 74 -3.37 -10.98 1.90
C MET A 74 -3.61 -9.86 2.91
N ILE A 75 -4.79 -9.83 3.54
CA ILE A 75 -5.13 -8.90 4.62
C ILE A 75 -4.13 -9.03 5.78
N GLN A 76 -3.86 -10.26 6.23
CA GLN A 76 -2.93 -10.49 7.35
C GLN A 76 -1.52 -9.98 7.03
N ARG A 77 -1.02 -10.19 5.82
CA ARG A 77 0.31 -9.69 5.40
C ARG A 77 0.34 -8.17 5.30
N ILE A 78 -0.69 -7.56 4.72
CA ILE A 78 -0.79 -6.10 4.65
C ILE A 78 -0.87 -5.49 6.05
N LEU A 79 -1.46 -6.15 7.03
CA LEU A 79 -1.55 -5.63 8.39
C LEU A 79 -0.26 -5.85 9.20
N ASN A 80 0.41 -6.99 9.05
CA ASN A 80 1.43 -7.43 10.00
C ASN A 80 2.86 -7.52 9.42
N ASP A 81 3.00 -7.73 8.12
CA ASP A 81 4.31 -7.98 7.51
C ASP A 81 4.90 -6.68 6.94
N GLU A 82 6.21 -6.58 6.87
CA GLU A 82 6.90 -5.52 6.13
C GLU A 82 6.88 -5.83 4.62
N PRO A 83 6.80 -4.81 3.75
CA PRO A 83 6.89 -5.01 2.31
C PRO A 83 8.29 -5.54 1.94
N GLN A 84 8.35 -6.41 0.94
CA GLN A 84 9.61 -6.79 0.32
C GLN A 84 10.34 -5.55 -0.20
N GLU A 85 11.64 -5.47 0.07
CA GLU A 85 12.46 -4.37 -0.42
C GLU A 85 12.76 -4.55 -1.92
N LEU A 86 12.82 -3.44 -2.65
CA LEU A 86 13.29 -3.46 -4.02
C LEU A 86 14.74 -3.98 -4.09
N PRO A 87 15.12 -4.73 -5.15
CA PRO A 87 16.48 -5.17 -5.36
C PRO A 87 17.51 -4.03 -5.32
N ALA A 88 18.73 -4.33 -4.86
CA ALA A 88 19.78 -3.34 -4.64
C ALA A 88 20.24 -2.58 -5.91
N HIS A 89 19.94 -3.09 -7.11
CA HIS A 89 20.26 -2.41 -8.37
C HIS A 89 19.38 -1.18 -8.66
N PHE A 90 18.23 -1.04 -7.99
CA PHE A 90 17.43 0.18 -8.07
C PHE A 90 18.05 1.30 -7.23
N PRO A 91 17.92 2.58 -7.61
CA PRO A 91 18.45 3.69 -6.82
C PRO A 91 17.94 3.71 -5.39
N GLU A 92 18.81 4.03 -4.42
CA GLU A 92 18.44 4.08 -3.01
C GLU A 92 17.29 5.06 -2.73
N SER A 93 17.26 6.21 -3.41
CA SER A 93 16.18 7.18 -3.27
C SER A 93 14.82 6.61 -3.66
N LEU A 94 14.76 5.78 -4.71
CA LEU A 94 13.54 5.09 -5.13
C LEU A 94 13.11 4.02 -4.12
N ARG A 95 14.06 3.22 -3.60
CA ARG A 95 13.76 2.21 -2.57
C ARG A 95 13.20 2.89 -1.31
N ASN A 96 13.84 3.97 -0.87
CA ASN A 96 13.41 4.75 0.30
C ASN A 96 12.06 5.43 0.08
N LEU A 97 11.78 5.93 -1.13
CA LEU A 97 10.48 6.50 -1.48
C LEU A 97 9.37 5.47 -1.31
N ILE A 98 9.50 4.29 -1.93
CA ILE A 98 8.48 3.24 -1.85
C ILE A 98 8.31 2.77 -0.39
N LYS A 99 9.40 2.58 0.36
CA LYS A 99 9.33 2.23 1.79
C LYS A 99 8.50 3.23 2.59
N ARG A 100 8.67 4.53 2.33
CA ARG A 100 7.89 5.60 3.00
C ARG A 100 6.44 5.69 2.52
N MET A 101 6.14 5.31 1.28
CA MET A 101 4.77 5.18 0.76
C MET A 101 4.03 4.00 1.40
N LEU A 102 4.74 2.92 1.73
CA LEU A 102 4.19 1.68 2.28
C LEU A 102 4.29 1.59 3.81
N LEU A 103 4.42 2.72 4.50
CA LEU A 103 4.30 2.76 5.96
C LEU A 103 2.86 2.47 6.40
N LYS A 104 2.71 1.58 7.37
CA LYS A 104 1.39 1.11 7.85
C LYS A 104 0.60 2.24 8.48
N ASN A 105 1.24 3.02 9.35
CA ASN A 105 0.61 4.16 9.99
C ASN A 105 0.43 5.33 9.00
N PRO A 106 -0.81 5.72 8.64
CA PRO A 106 -1.05 6.77 7.66
C PRO A 106 -0.52 8.14 8.08
N THR A 107 -0.30 8.40 9.39
CA THR A 107 0.26 9.69 9.85
C THR A 107 1.77 9.78 9.69
N GLN A 108 2.45 8.65 9.56
CA GLN A 108 3.90 8.57 9.31
C GLN A 108 4.22 8.36 7.83
N ARG A 109 3.23 7.95 7.04
CA ARG A 109 3.32 7.76 5.58
C ARG A 109 3.69 9.07 4.89
N ILE A 110 4.57 9.00 3.90
CA ILE A 110 4.98 10.19 3.14
C ILE A 110 3.77 10.90 2.50
N THR A 111 3.75 12.23 2.52
CA THR A 111 2.68 13.00 1.89
C THR A 111 2.99 13.31 0.43
N ALA A 112 1.96 13.63 -0.36
CA ALA A 112 2.14 14.09 -1.75
C ALA A 112 3.09 15.31 -1.83
N GLU A 113 2.93 16.27 -0.91
CA GLU A 113 3.81 17.44 -0.81
C GLU A 113 5.27 17.05 -0.55
N GLN A 114 5.51 16.10 0.35
CA GLN A 114 6.87 15.61 0.61
C GLN A 114 7.46 14.89 -0.60
N ILE A 115 6.65 14.14 -1.37
CA ILE A 115 7.09 13.49 -2.62
C ILE A 115 7.49 14.53 -3.66
N LEU A 116 6.69 15.58 -3.83
CA LEU A 116 6.97 16.65 -4.81
C LEU A 116 8.27 17.41 -4.50
N ASN A 117 8.69 17.44 -3.24
CA ASN A 117 9.94 18.03 -2.78
C ASN A 117 11.17 17.12 -2.91
N ILE A 118 11.01 15.86 -3.38
CA ILE A 118 12.15 14.98 -3.66
C ILE A 118 12.90 15.53 -4.89
N PRO A 119 14.23 15.75 -4.81
CA PRO A 119 14.99 16.38 -5.90
C PRO A 119 14.78 15.74 -7.27
N GLU A 120 14.78 14.40 -7.34
CA GLU A 120 14.58 13.67 -8.59
C GLU A 120 13.19 13.85 -9.18
N VAL A 121 12.15 13.97 -8.32
CA VAL A 121 10.77 14.22 -8.75
C VAL A 121 10.60 15.66 -9.20
N ALA A 122 11.07 16.62 -8.39
CA ALA A 122 11.00 18.05 -8.69
C ALA A 122 11.69 18.38 -10.03
N ALA A 123 12.88 17.80 -10.28
CA ALA A 123 13.62 18.01 -11.51
C ALA A 123 12.88 17.50 -12.77
N ARG A 124 11.99 16.51 -12.63
CA ARG A 124 11.21 15.94 -13.75
C ARG A 124 9.94 16.74 -14.05
N LEU A 125 9.39 17.44 -13.07
CA LEU A 125 8.20 18.27 -13.24
C LEU A 125 8.50 19.66 -13.82
N GLN A 126 9.74 20.15 -13.68
CA GLN A 126 10.17 21.44 -14.22
C GLN A 126 10.54 21.39 -15.71
N LYS A 127 10.66 20.19 -16.29
CA LYS A 127 10.84 20.00 -17.73
C LYS A 127 9.47 20.08 -18.41
N LYS A 128 9.07 21.30 -18.78
CA LYS A 128 7.98 21.57 -19.74
C LYS A 128 8.52 21.64 -21.16
#